data_AF-A0A2R6PZ77-F1
#
_entry.id   AF-A0A2R6PZ77-F1
#
_cell.length_a   1.000
_cell.length_b   1.000
_cell.length_c   1.000
_cell.angle_alpha   90.00
_cell.angle_beta   90.00
_cell.angle_gamma   90.00
#
_symmetry.space_group_name_H-M   'P 1'
#
loop_
_entity.id
_entity.type
_entity.pdbx_description
1 polymer ?
#
loop_
_entity_poly.entity_id
_entity_poly.type
_entity_poly.pdbx_seq_one_letter_code
_entity_poly.pdbx_strand_id
1 'polypeptide(L)'
;MNDCGEDAHEALRLTFHDAIAISQSQGPKVGGGADGSMLLFPTVEPNFSANNGIDDSVNNLIPFMQKHNTISAADIVQFAGAVAVSNCPGAPRLEFLAGRPNHTIAAADGLIPEPQDSVTKILERFKDAGNFSPFEVVSLLASHTVARADKVDETIDAAPFDSTPFTFDTQIFLEVLLKGTGFPGTGNNTGEVTSPLPLTNGTDTGELRLQSDFALARDERTACIWQSFINEPEFMAASFKSAMAKLAVLGHNRNSLIDCSDVVPVPKAAVKTPATFPATKTKADLELSCKSLKFPNLATARE
;
A
#
# COMPACT_ATOMS: atom_id res chain seq x y z
N MET A 1 14.48 -13.96 -7.16
CA MET A 1 14.51 -13.76 -5.70
C MET A 1 13.10 -14.02 -5.20
N ASN A 2 12.94 -14.70 -4.05
CA ASN A 2 11.63 -15.08 -3.49
C ASN A 2 11.38 -14.33 -2.19
N ASP A 3 11.74 -13.06 -2.15
CA ASP A 3 11.80 -12.25 -0.93
C ASP A 3 10.73 -11.15 -0.97
N CYS A 4 10.22 -10.78 0.20
CA CYS A 4 9.40 -9.58 0.39
C CYS A 4 10.40 -8.48 0.75
N GLY A 5 10.94 -7.82 -0.28
CA GLY A 5 11.96 -6.77 -0.13
C GLY A 5 11.69 -5.68 -1.16
N GLU A 6 12.70 -4.85 -1.42
CA GLU A 6 12.52 -3.58 -2.17
C GLU A 6 11.75 -3.73 -3.49
N ASP A 7 12.22 -4.56 -4.42
CA ASP A 7 11.54 -4.77 -5.70
C ASP A 7 10.09 -5.29 -5.55
N ALA A 8 9.81 -6.05 -4.48
CA ALA A 8 8.47 -6.55 -4.20
C ALA A 8 7.55 -5.44 -3.66
N HIS A 9 8.08 -4.56 -2.79
CA HIS A 9 7.37 -3.41 -2.25
C HIS A 9 7.01 -2.43 -3.37
N GLU A 10 7.98 -2.12 -4.24
CA GLU A 10 7.81 -1.21 -5.36
C GLU A 10 6.85 -1.78 -6.43
N ALA A 11 6.90 -3.09 -6.70
CA ALA A 11 5.92 -3.73 -7.58
C ALA A 11 4.50 -3.66 -7.00
N LEU A 12 4.32 -3.83 -5.68
CA LEU A 12 3.01 -3.67 -5.03
C LEU A 12 2.52 -2.22 -5.13
N ARG A 13 3.38 -1.24 -4.85
CA ARG A 13 3.10 0.18 -5.01
C ARG A 13 2.64 0.51 -6.43
N LEU A 14 3.35 0.00 -7.44
CA LEU A 14 3.00 0.21 -8.85
C LEU A 14 1.58 -0.26 -9.19
N THR A 15 1.12 -1.39 -8.63
CA THR A 15 -0.26 -1.85 -8.87
C THR A 15 -1.31 -0.85 -8.42
N PHE A 16 -1.05 -0.13 -7.33
CA PHE A 16 -1.95 0.92 -6.85
C PHE A 16 -1.88 2.16 -7.72
N HIS A 17 -0.66 2.63 -8.03
CA HIS A 17 -0.45 3.84 -8.81
C HIS A 17 -1.00 3.72 -10.25
N ASP A 18 -0.86 2.56 -10.89
CA ASP A 18 -1.51 2.25 -12.17
C ASP A 18 -3.04 2.25 -12.00
N ALA A 19 -3.55 1.42 -11.08
CA ALA A 19 -4.98 1.19 -10.96
C ALA A 19 -5.82 2.42 -10.55
N ILE A 20 -5.33 3.24 -9.61
CA ILE A 20 -6.11 4.34 -9.03
C ILE A 20 -6.21 5.55 -9.97
N ALA A 21 -5.39 5.59 -11.03
CA ALA A 21 -5.35 6.65 -12.03
C ALA A 21 -6.53 6.58 -13.02
N ILE A 22 -7.75 6.66 -12.49
CA ILE A 22 -9.03 6.69 -13.20
C ILE A 22 -9.96 7.67 -12.48
N SER A 23 -10.97 8.24 -13.14
CA SER A 23 -11.97 9.11 -12.48
C SER A 23 -13.35 8.92 -13.08
N GLN A 24 -14.34 8.59 -12.24
CA GLN A 24 -15.74 8.49 -12.66
C GLN A 24 -16.32 9.86 -13.02
N SER A 25 -15.99 10.91 -12.27
CA SER A 25 -16.52 12.26 -12.50
C SER A 25 -15.89 12.96 -13.70
N GLN A 26 -14.60 12.74 -13.98
CA GLN A 26 -13.89 13.34 -15.11
C GLN A 26 -13.97 12.51 -16.40
N GLY A 27 -14.35 11.23 -16.28
CA GLY A 27 -14.59 10.32 -17.40
C GLY A 27 -13.30 9.68 -17.97
N PRO A 28 -13.42 8.83 -19.01
CA PRO A 28 -12.34 7.94 -19.46
C PRO A 28 -11.15 8.65 -20.12
N LYS A 29 -11.21 9.98 -20.31
CA LYS A 29 -10.13 10.75 -20.94
C LYS A 29 -8.99 11.10 -19.98
N VAL A 30 -9.19 10.95 -18.68
CA VAL A 30 -8.18 11.30 -17.67
C VAL A 30 -7.37 10.11 -17.18
N GLY A 31 -7.71 8.90 -17.60
CA GLY A 31 -7.00 7.67 -17.20
C GLY A 31 -7.91 6.45 -17.24
N GLY A 32 -7.34 5.29 -17.55
CA GLY A 32 -8.08 4.04 -17.76
C GLY A 32 -8.05 3.08 -16.57
N GLY A 33 -7.37 3.42 -15.47
CA GLY A 33 -7.30 2.58 -14.27
C GLY A 33 -6.22 1.52 -14.39
N ALA A 34 -6.51 0.27 -14.03
CA ALA A 34 -5.52 -0.80 -14.05
C ALA A 34 -5.24 -1.23 -15.49
N ASP A 35 -4.52 -0.42 -16.26
CA ASP A 35 -4.42 -0.48 -17.72
C ASP A 35 -2.97 -0.49 -18.23
N GLY A 36 -1.98 -0.50 -17.33
CA GLY A 36 -0.56 -0.51 -17.64
C GLY A 36 -0.05 0.79 -18.24
N SER A 37 -0.77 1.91 -18.08
CA SER A 37 -0.38 3.23 -18.57
C SER A 37 1.02 3.62 -18.09
N MET A 38 1.37 3.25 -16.85
CA MET A 38 2.69 3.46 -16.26
C MET A 38 3.83 2.86 -17.09
N LEU A 39 3.62 1.67 -17.68
CA LEU A 39 4.63 1.00 -18.52
C LEU A 39 4.58 1.44 -19.98
N LEU A 40 3.39 1.79 -20.48
CA LEU A 40 3.16 2.18 -21.88
C LEU A 40 3.53 3.64 -22.15
N PHE A 41 3.45 4.50 -21.13
CA PHE A 41 3.80 5.92 -21.17
C PHE A 41 4.83 6.27 -20.07
N PRO A 42 6.01 5.61 -20.06
CA PRO A 42 6.95 5.67 -18.93
C PRO A 42 7.60 7.05 -18.73
N THR A 43 7.42 7.97 -19.69
CA THR A 43 7.92 9.35 -19.61
C THR A 43 6.84 10.37 -19.23
N VAL A 44 5.62 9.92 -18.90
CA VAL A 44 4.49 10.80 -18.54
C VAL A 44 4.18 10.68 -17.07
N GLU A 45 3.44 9.65 -16.67
CA GLU A 45 2.94 9.50 -15.29
C GLU A 45 4.05 9.33 -14.26
N PRO A 46 5.13 8.55 -14.50
CA PRO A 46 6.23 8.44 -13.54
C PRO A 46 6.93 9.77 -13.20
N ASN A 47 6.77 10.80 -14.04
CA ASN A 47 7.34 12.14 -13.82
C ASN A 47 6.42 13.09 -13.03
N PHE A 48 5.20 12.67 -12.66
CA PHE A 48 4.35 13.46 -11.76
C PHE A 48 4.89 13.42 -10.34
N SER A 49 4.74 14.51 -9.57
CA SER A 49 5.32 14.61 -8.22
C SER A 49 4.81 13.52 -7.27
N ALA A 50 3.53 13.17 -7.35
CA ALA A 50 2.92 12.11 -6.54
C ALA A 50 3.42 10.69 -6.89
N ASN A 51 4.07 10.54 -8.05
CA ASN A 51 4.65 9.29 -8.55
C ASN A 51 6.16 9.20 -8.33
N ASN A 52 6.78 10.13 -7.59
CA ASN A 52 8.23 10.13 -7.39
C ASN A 52 8.73 8.76 -6.87
N GLY A 53 9.78 8.23 -7.51
CA GLY A 53 10.35 6.89 -7.26
C GLY A 53 9.63 5.71 -7.94
N ILE A 54 8.47 5.91 -8.58
CA ILE A 54 7.77 4.78 -9.23
C ILE A 54 8.51 4.28 -10.48
N ASP A 55 9.42 5.09 -11.02
CA ASP A 55 10.23 4.78 -12.20
C ASP A 55 11.07 3.52 -12.03
N ASP A 56 11.55 3.21 -10.82
CA ASP A 56 12.28 1.97 -10.54
C ASP A 56 11.43 0.73 -10.84
N SER A 57 10.20 0.68 -10.33
CA SER A 57 9.26 -0.41 -10.60
C SER A 57 8.88 -0.52 -12.10
N VAL A 58 8.68 0.62 -12.76
CA VAL A 58 8.36 0.70 -14.20
C VAL A 58 9.52 0.15 -15.02
N ASN A 59 10.75 0.60 -14.75
CA ASN A 59 11.96 0.16 -15.44
C ASN A 59 12.24 -1.33 -15.21
N ASN A 60 11.92 -1.85 -14.01
CA ASN A 60 12.03 -3.27 -13.71
C ASN A 60 11.04 -4.14 -14.51
N LEU A 61 9.81 -3.66 -14.77
CA LEU A 61 8.78 -4.44 -15.46
C LEU A 61 8.78 -4.31 -16.99
N ILE A 62 9.28 -3.21 -17.56
CA ILE A 62 9.35 -3.03 -19.03
C ILE A 62 10.07 -4.20 -19.73
N PRO A 63 11.22 -4.72 -19.26
CA PRO A 63 11.87 -5.89 -19.86
C PRO A 63 10.98 -7.14 -19.87
N PHE A 64 10.14 -7.33 -18.84
CA PHE A 64 9.18 -8.44 -18.80
C PHE A 64 8.05 -8.23 -19.82
N MET A 65 7.57 -7.00 -20.00
CA MET A 65 6.60 -6.66 -21.05
C MET A 65 7.13 -6.96 -22.45
N GLN A 66 8.39 -6.62 -22.71
CA GLN A 66 9.03 -6.91 -24.00
C GLN A 66 9.25 -8.41 -24.22
N LYS A 67 9.67 -9.14 -23.18
CA LYS A 67 9.97 -10.57 -23.24
C LYS A 67 8.72 -11.45 -23.28
N HIS A 68 7.72 -11.12 -22.48
CA HIS A 68 6.45 -11.86 -22.36
C HIS A 68 5.34 -11.15 -23.16
N ASN A 69 5.63 -10.83 -24.43
CA ASN A 69 4.82 -10.00 -25.32
C ASN A 69 3.42 -10.54 -25.71
N THR A 70 2.99 -11.65 -25.11
CA THR A 70 1.62 -12.18 -25.21
C THR A 70 0.74 -11.75 -24.05
N ILE A 71 1.32 -11.16 -23.01
CA ILE A 71 0.64 -10.61 -21.83
C ILE A 71 0.67 -9.08 -21.93
N SER A 72 -0.45 -8.43 -21.65
CA SER A 72 -0.54 -6.96 -21.70
C SER A 72 0.26 -6.31 -20.58
N ALA A 73 0.63 -5.04 -20.76
CA ALA A 73 1.25 -4.21 -19.73
C ALA A 73 0.43 -4.23 -18.43
N ALA A 74 -0.89 -4.04 -18.56
CA ALA A 74 -1.84 -4.06 -17.45
C ALA A 74 -1.86 -5.38 -16.67
N ASP A 75 -1.89 -6.51 -17.40
CA ASP A 75 -1.84 -7.83 -16.77
C ASP A 75 -0.47 -8.10 -16.11
N ILE A 76 0.63 -7.57 -16.68
CA ILE A 76 1.97 -7.66 -16.09
C ILE A 76 2.05 -6.91 -14.77
N VAL A 77 1.56 -5.67 -14.69
CA VAL A 77 1.56 -4.89 -13.45
C VAL A 77 0.79 -5.62 -12.36
N GLN A 78 -0.46 -6.02 -12.63
CA GLN A 78 -1.30 -6.68 -11.63
C GLN A 78 -0.75 -8.06 -11.21
N PHE A 79 -0.20 -8.84 -12.16
CA PHE A 79 0.39 -10.13 -11.83
C PHE A 79 1.69 -9.98 -11.04
N ALA A 80 2.54 -9.01 -11.38
CA ALA A 80 3.78 -8.75 -10.67
C ALA A 80 3.53 -8.40 -9.20
N GLY A 81 2.54 -7.54 -8.91
CA GLY A 81 2.15 -7.25 -7.52
C GLY A 81 1.60 -8.46 -6.78
N ALA A 82 0.80 -9.31 -7.43
CA ALA A 82 0.30 -10.54 -6.81
C ALA A 82 1.43 -11.54 -6.49
N VAL A 83 2.43 -11.66 -7.38
CA VAL A 83 3.64 -12.45 -7.14
C VAL A 83 4.47 -11.84 -6.01
N ALA A 84 4.69 -10.53 -6.03
CA ALA A 84 5.45 -9.81 -5.01
C ALA A 84 4.86 -10.03 -3.60
N VAL A 85 3.56 -9.79 -3.45
CA VAL A 85 2.84 -9.97 -2.18
C VAL A 85 2.86 -11.42 -1.70
N SER A 86 2.89 -12.41 -2.62
CA SER A 86 2.99 -13.82 -2.22
C SER A 86 4.31 -14.15 -1.51
N ASN A 87 5.36 -13.34 -1.68
CA ASN A 87 6.63 -13.52 -0.99
C ASN A 87 6.62 -12.99 0.46
N CYS A 88 5.57 -12.27 0.86
CA CYS A 88 5.42 -11.65 2.18
C CYS A 88 4.68 -12.62 3.12
N PRO A 89 5.32 -13.11 4.20
CA PRO A 89 4.68 -14.02 5.16
C PRO A 89 3.38 -13.43 5.72
N GLY A 90 2.27 -14.17 5.61
CA GLY A 90 0.96 -13.73 6.11
C GLY A 90 0.06 -13.08 5.06
N ALA A 91 0.60 -12.77 3.88
CA ALA A 91 -0.17 -12.15 2.83
C ALA A 91 -1.24 -13.11 2.25
N PRO A 92 -2.38 -12.57 1.78
CA PRO A 92 -3.37 -13.38 1.08
C PRO A 92 -2.90 -13.74 -0.33
N ARG A 93 -3.41 -14.86 -0.87
CA ARG A 93 -3.30 -15.16 -2.31
C ARG A 93 -4.34 -14.31 -3.05
N LEU A 94 -3.89 -13.28 -3.77
CA LEU A 94 -4.77 -12.36 -4.50
C LEU A 94 -5.54 -13.06 -5.62
N GLU A 95 -6.73 -12.56 -5.93
CA GLU A 95 -7.44 -12.89 -7.18
C GLU A 95 -6.64 -12.27 -8.34
N PHE A 96 -6.42 -13.04 -9.41
CA PHE A 96 -5.81 -12.53 -10.62
C PHE A 96 -6.70 -12.85 -11.80
N LEU A 97 -7.40 -11.82 -12.30
CA LEU A 97 -8.12 -11.88 -13.55
C LEU A 97 -7.24 -11.33 -14.67
N ALA A 98 -7.17 -12.00 -15.81
CA ALA A 98 -6.36 -11.62 -16.97
C ALA A 98 -7.22 -11.28 -18.20
N GLY A 99 -6.62 -10.68 -19.22
CA GLY A 99 -7.27 -10.28 -20.46
C GLY A 99 -7.47 -8.77 -20.62
N ARG A 100 -6.76 -7.95 -19.84
CA ARG A 100 -6.80 -6.50 -20.01
C ARG A 100 -6.18 -6.10 -21.35
N PRO A 101 -6.74 -5.14 -22.10
CA PRO A 101 -6.18 -4.72 -23.38
C PRO A 101 -4.77 -4.15 -23.25
N ASN A 102 -3.94 -4.35 -24.28
CA ASN A 102 -2.59 -3.77 -24.34
C ASN A 102 -2.55 -2.40 -25.07
N HIS A 103 -3.58 -1.59 -24.86
CA HIS A 103 -3.68 -0.24 -25.42
C HIS A 103 -4.49 0.65 -24.47
N THR A 104 -3.98 1.84 -24.18
CA THR A 104 -4.63 2.83 -23.32
C THR A 104 -4.10 4.25 -23.63
N ILE A 105 -4.34 5.20 -22.73
CA ILE A 105 -3.83 6.57 -22.72
C ILE A 105 -3.01 6.81 -21.45
N ALA A 106 -2.10 7.78 -21.48
CA ALA A 106 -1.49 8.26 -20.24
C ALA A 106 -2.55 8.91 -19.35
N ALA A 107 -2.51 8.63 -18.05
CA ALA A 107 -3.39 9.29 -17.09
C ALA A 107 -3.00 10.76 -16.87
N ALA A 108 -3.97 11.56 -16.41
CA ALA A 108 -3.76 12.93 -15.99
C ALA A 108 -3.17 12.97 -14.57
N ASP A 109 -2.44 14.05 -14.28
CA ASP A 109 -1.91 14.32 -12.94
C ASP A 109 -3.04 14.62 -11.93
N GLY A 110 -2.74 14.52 -10.63
CA GLY A 110 -3.67 14.80 -9.53
C GLY A 110 -4.64 13.64 -9.22
N LEU A 111 -4.42 12.46 -9.81
CA LEU A 111 -5.24 11.26 -9.59
C LEU A 111 -4.69 10.32 -8.50
N ILE A 112 -3.46 10.55 -8.03
CA ILE A 112 -2.80 9.76 -6.98
C ILE A 112 -2.99 10.48 -5.64
N PRO A 113 -3.49 9.81 -4.59
CA PRO A 113 -3.49 10.37 -3.23
C PRO A 113 -2.08 10.66 -2.75
N GLU A 114 -1.90 11.80 -2.08
CA GLU A 114 -0.60 12.20 -1.52
C GLU A 114 -0.60 12.13 0.01
N PRO A 115 0.57 11.91 0.67
CA PRO A 115 0.61 11.72 2.12
C PRO A 115 0.18 12.95 2.93
N GLN A 116 0.25 14.16 2.35
CA GLN A 116 -0.24 15.39 2.96
C GLN A 116 -1.76 15.60 2.82
N ASP A 117 -2.46 14.76 2.07
CA ASP A 117 -3.88 14.94 1.81
C ASP A 117 -4.74 14.74 3.06
N SER A 118 -5.81 15.53 3.17
CA SER A 118 -6.81 15.32 4.21
C SER A 118 -7.57 14.01 4.00
N VAL A 119 -8.07 13.41 5.09
CA VAL A 119 -8.93 12.21 5.03
C VAL A 119 -10.14 12.41 4.10
N THR A 120 -10.75 13.60 4.08
CA THR A 120 -11.85 13.88 3.15
C THR A 120 -11.41 13.77 1.69
N LYS A 121 -10.28 14.40 1.33
CA LYS A 121 -9.74 14.34 -0.05
C LYS A 121 -9.38 12.91 -0.43
N ILE A 122 -8.75 12.14 0.46
CA ILE A 122 -8.41 10.73 0.23
C ILE A 122 -9.69 9.92 -0.02
N LEU A 123 -10.66 9.98 0.88
CA LEU A 123 -11.90 9.21 0.75
C LEU A 123 -12.70 9.60 -0.50
N GLU A 124 -12.73 10.89 -0.86
CA GLU A 124 -13.35 11.35 -2.10
C GLU A 124 -12.60 10.85 -3.34
N ARG A 125 -11.27 10.85 -3.33
CA ARG A 125 -10.44 10.35 -4.43
C ARG A 125 -10.70 8.88 -4.69
N PHE A 126 -10.69 8.06 -3.64
CA PHE A 126 -11.01 6.63 -3.71
C PHE A 126 -12.47 6.38 -4.12
N LYS A 127 -13.42 7.16 -3.61
CA LYS A 127 -14.82 7.07 -4.05
C LYS A 127 -14.97 7.39 -5.54
N ASP A 128 -14.30 8.42 -6.04
CA ASP A 128 -14.35 8.81 -7.45
C ASP A 128 -13.63 7.82 -8.38
N ALA A 129 -12.57 7.16 -7.93
CA ALA A 129 -11.84 6.19 -8.74
C ALA A 129 -12.66 4.92 -8.98
N GLY A 130 -13.30 4.38 -7.93
CA GLY A 130 -13.93 3.06 -8.00
C GLY A 130 -15.07 2.83 -7.01
N ASN A 131 -15.65 3.89 -6.46
CA ASN A 131 -16.65 3.82 -5.40
C ASN A 131 -16.18 2.97 -4.20
N PHE A 132 -14.93 3.17 -3.78
CA PHE A 132 -14.40 2.51 -2.57
C PHE A 132 -15.01 3.14 -1.32
N SER A 133 -15.43 2.29 -0.39
CA SER A 133 -15.85 2.67 0.96
C SER A 133 -14.64 2.99 1.83
N PRO A 134 -14.80 3.74 2.94
CA PRO A 134 -13.72 3.95 3.91
C PRO A 134 -13.13 2.64 4.45
N PHE A 135 -13.94 1.58 4.54
CA PHE A 135 -13.47 0.24 4.91
C PHE A 135 -12.48 -0.33 3.90
N GLU A 136 -12.80 -0.26 2.62
CA GLU A 136 -11.91 -0.74 1.56
C GLU A 136 -10.63 0.12 1.47
N VAL A 137 -10.72 1.44 1.70
CA VAL A 137 -9.53 2.32 1.75
C VAL A 137 -8.56 1.90 2.84
N VAL A 138 -9.03 1.75 4.08
CA VAL A 138 -8.17 1.30 5.19
C VAL A 138 -7.71 -0.15 4.97
N SER A 139 -8.52 -0.99 4.33
CA SER A 139 -8.12 -2.35 3.97
C SER A 139 -6.95 -2.36 2.98
N LEU A 140 -6.95 -1.46 1.97
CA LEU A 140 -5.86 -1.33 1.00
C LEU A 140 -4.56 -0.84 1.65
N LEU A 141 -4.65 0.02 2.67
CA LEU A 141 -3.49 0.49 3.44
C LEU A 141 -2.82 -0.61 4.27
N ALA A 142 -3.38 -1.82 4.35
CA ALA A 142 -2.63 -2.97 4.84
C ALA A 142 -1.36 -3.22 4.00
N SER A 143 -1.26 -2.72 2.76
CA SER A 143 0.00 -2.75 1.99
C SER A 143 1.15 -2.03 2.70
N HIS A 144 0.86 -1.04 3.56
CA HIS A 144 1.90 -0.27 4.26
C HIS A 144 2.66 -1.10 5.31
N THR A 145 2.20 -2.30 5.68
CA THR A 145 2.97 -3.22 6.52
C THR A 145 4.15 -3.87 5.79
N VAL A 146 4.18 -3.80 4.46
CA VAL A 146 5.28 -4.27 3.60
C VAL A 146 5.74 -3.15 2.67
N ALA A 147 6.02 -1.98 3.26
CA ALA A 147 6.36 -0.77 2.54
C ALA A 147 7.39 0.08 3.27
N ARG A 148 8.08 0.91 2.49
CA ARG A 148 9.09 1.87 2.92
C ARG A 148 8.97 3.17 2.12
N ALA A 149 9.60 4.23 2.57
CA ALA A 149 9.69 5.50 1.85
C ALA A 149 11.14 5.88 1.54
N ASP A 150 11.37 6.22 0.27
CA ASP A 150 12.67 6.69 -0.24
C ASP A 150 12.68 8.18 -0.63
N LYS A 151 11.49 8.78 -0.78
CA LYS A 151 11.32 10.11 -1.40
C LYS A 151 10.59 11.13 -0.51
N VAL A 152 10.11 10.72 0.66
CA VAL A 152 9.45 11.65 1.60
C VAL A 152 10.49 12.52 2.30
N ASP A 153 11.57 11.90 2.76
CA ASP A 153 12.78 12.57 3.23
C ASP A 153 13.93 12.22 2.30
N GLU A 154 14.50 13.20 1.60
CA GLU A 154 15.58 12.97 0.62
C GLU A 154 16.96 12.70 1.26
N THR A 155 17.07 12.75 2.60
CA THR A 155 18.33 12.53 3.33
C THR A 155 18.52 11.08 3.82
N ILE A 156 17.45 10.28 3.77
CA ILE A 156 17.43 8.86 4.16
C ILE A 156 16.70 8.05 3.09
N ASP A 157 16.98 6.77 3.01
CA ASP A 157 16.30 5.81 2.15
C ASP A 157 15.69 4.69 3.00
N ALA A 158 14.75 3.97 2.39
CA ALA A 158 14.17 2.74 2.93
C ALA A 158 13.60 2.89 4.35
N ALA A 159 13.01 4.05 4.69
CA ALA A 159 12.39 4.26 5.98
C ALA A 159 11.07 3.48 6.06
N PRO A 160 10.95 2.42 6.89
CA PRO A 160 9.78 1.57 6.89
C PRO A 160 8.59 2.24 7.58
N PHE A 161 7.37 1.83 7.23
CA PHE A 161 6.16 2.37 7.87
C PHE A 161 5.75 1.59 9.13
N ASP A 162 6.31 0.40 9.34
CA ASP A 162 6.25 -0.32 10.61
C ASP A 162 7.59 -1.03 10.90
N SER A 163 7.68 -1.68 12.06
CA SER A 163 8.89 -2.39 12.50
C SER A 163 9.15 -3.73 11.79
N THR A 164 8.26 -4.17 10.91
CA THR A 164 8.28 -5.50 10.28
C THR A 164 8.03 -5.43 8.76
N PRO A 165 8.77 -4.57 8.00
CA PRO A 165 8.44 -4.21 6.62
C PRO A 165 8.55 -5.35 5.60
N PHE A 166 8.90 -6.56 6.04
CA PHE A 166 9.03 -7.76 5.21
C PHE A 166 8.00 -8.83 5.56
N THR A 167 7.07 -8.53 6.47
CA THR A 167 6.02 -9.43 6.97
C THR A 167 4.66 -8.78 6.77
N PHE A 168 3.71 -9.51 6.18
CA PHE A 168 2.35 -9.01 5.99
C PHE A 168 1.52 -9.22 7.27
N ASP A 169 1.77 -8.39 8.29
CA ASP A 169 1.11 -8.47 9.59
C ASP A 169 0.36 -7.18 9.94
N THR A 170 -0.02 -7.02 11.21
CA THR A 170 -0.88 -5.92 11.66
C THR A 170 -0.10 -4.83 12.39
N GLN A 171 1.24 -4.82 12.35
CA GLN A 171 2.07 -3.90 13.11
C GLN A 171 1.85 -2.45 12.68
N ILE A 172 1.72 -2.16 11.37
CA ILE A 172 1.36 -0.82 10.88
C ILE A 172 0.12 -0.23 11.59
N PHE A 173 -0.93 -1.04 11.78
CA PHE A 173 -2.16 -0.57 12.42
C PHE A 173 -1.96 -0.26 13.91
N LEU A 174 -1.06 -0.99 14.59
CA LEU A 174 -0.67 -0.74 15.97
C LEU A 174 0.23 0.47 16.09
N GLU A 175 1.30 0.52 15.30
CA GLU A 175 2.42 1.44 15.47
C GLU A 175 2.01 2.87 15.11
N VAL A 176 1.15 3.07 14.12
CA VAL A 176 0.58 4.40 13.79
C VAL A 176 -0.28 4.99 14.93
N LEU A 177 -0.84 4.16 15.81
CA LEU A 177 -1.57 4.63 17.00
C LEU A 177 -0.67 4.98 18.18
N LEU A 178 0.63 4.74 18.09
CA LEU A 178 1.56 5.12 19.15
C LEU A 178 1.90 6.62 19.08
N LYS A 179 2.21 7.22 20.22
CA LYS A 179 2.67 8.60 20.30
C LYS A 179 4.00 8.75 19.57
N GLY A 180 4.04 9.69 18.63
CA GLY A 180 5.26 10.06 17.91
C GLY A 180 6.28 10.73 18.83
N THR A 181 7.55 10.35 18.70
CA THR A 181 8.66 10.81 19.56
C THR A 181 9.79 11.51 18.81
N GLY A 182 9.83 11.42 17.48
CA GLY A 182 10.84 12.09 16.64
C GLY A 182 10.62 11.80 15.16
N PHE A 183 11.61 12.12 14.33
CA PHE A 183 11.65 11.79 12.90
C PHE A 183 12.88 10.90 12.64
N PRO A 184 12.81 9.91 11.73
CA PRO A 184 13.96 9.09 11.37
C PRO A 184 15.05 9.86 10.61
N GLY A 185 14.67 10.98 9.98
CA GLY A 185 15.56 11.92 9.30
C GLY A 185 15.32 13.36 9.77
N THR A 186 15.02 14.25 8.83
CA THR A 186 14.70 15.66 9.05
C THR A 186 13.24 15.85 9.47
N GLY A 187 12.93 16.99 10.12
CA GLY A 187 11.61 17.24 10.73
C GLY A 187 10.70 18.19 9.94
N ASN A 188 11.01 18.44 8.66
CA ASN A 188 10.36 19.47 7.84
C ASN A 188 9.87 18.95 6.48
N ASN A 189 9.67 17.64 6.36
CA ASN A 189 9.20 17.00 5.13
C ASN A 189 7.68 17.14 4.96
N THR A 190 7.24 17.27 3.70
CA THR A 190 5.81 17.37 3.39
C THR A 190 5.15 16.00 3.51
N GLY A 191 4.04 15.92 4.24
CA GLY A 191 3.31 14.66 4.41
C GLY A 191 3.89 13.71 5.45
N GLU A 192 4.89 14.14 6.23
CA GLU A 192 5.45 13.37 7.34
C GLU A 192 5.02 13.94 8.71
N VAL A 193 4.84 13.07 9.69
CA VAL A 193 4.61 13.42 11.10
C VAL A 193 5.55 12.61 11.99
N THR A 194 5.63 12.96 13.28
CA THR A 194 6.52 12.25 14.20
C THR A 194 6.20 10.76 14.29
N SER A 195 7.25 9.96 14.11
CA SER A 195 7.29 8.52 14.23
C SER A 195 7.47 8.07 15.69
N PRO A 196 6.89 6.93 16.10
CA PRO A 196 7.10 6.35 17.41
C PRO A 196 8.44 5.62 17.53
N LEU A 197 9.03 5.13 16.42
CA LEU A 197 10.28 4.39 16.39
C LEU A 197 11.32 5.06 15.45
N PRO A 198 11.70 6.32 15.68
CA PRO A 198 12.54 7.08 14.75
C PRO A 198 14.04 6.70 14.79
N LEU A 199 14.45 5.71 15.58
CA LEU A 199 15.87 5.44 15.80
C LEU A 199 16.49 4.70 14.61
N THR A 200 17.37 5.37 13.89
CA THR A 200 18.20 4.78 12.83
C THR A 200 19.47 4.15 13.41
N ASN A 201 19.84 2.95 12.96
CA ASN A 201 21.09 2.29 13.32
C ASN A 201 21.85 1.80 12.07
N GLY A 202 22.88 2.54 11.66
CA GLY A 202 23.62 2.22 10.44
C GLY A 202 22.74 2.38 9.20
N THR A 203 22.54 1.29 8.46
CA THR A 203 21.65 1.23 7.29
C THR A 203 20.20 0.89 7.65
N ASP A 204 19.93 0.58 8.92
CA ASP A 204 18.58 0.27 9.38
C ASP A 204 17.88 1.58 9.73
N THR A 205 17.27 2.20 8.72
CA THR A 205 16.52 3.45 8.85
C THR A 205 15.35 3.31 9.82
N GLY A 206 15.18 4.29 10.71
CA GLY A 206 14.07 4.33 11.65
C GLY A 206 12.71 4.43 10.95
N GLU A 207 11.64 4.05 11.66
CA GLU A 207 10.27 4.10 11.14
C GLU A 207 9.90 5.53 10.73
N LEU A 208 9.26 5.68 9.57
CA LEU A 208 8.65 6.93 9.10
C LEU A 208 7.14 6.84 9.22
N ARG A 209 6.49 7.94 9.62
CA ARG A 209 5.03 7.99 9.69
C ARG A 209 4.45 9.02 8.72
N LEU A 210 3.64 8.55 7.78
CA LEU A 210 2.88 9.42 6.88
C LEU A 210 1.76 10.16 7.62
N GLN A 211 1.52 11.42 7.26
CA GLN A 211 0.44 12.23 7.80
C GLN A 211 -0.92 11.59 7.49
N SER A 212 -1.13 11.11 6.26
CA SER A 212 -2.35 10.45 5.82
C SER A 212 -2.72 9.24 6.69
N ASP A 213 -1.76 8.37 6.98
CA ASP A 213 -1.96 7.20 7.85
C ASP A 213 -2.28 7.63 9.28
N PHE A 214 -1.52 8.59 9.82
CA PHE A 214 -1.78 9.17 11.14
C PHE A 214 -3.21 9.72 11.25
N ALA A 215 -3.67 10.44 10.21
CA ALA A 215 -4.98 11.05 10.16
C ALA A 215 -6.10 10.01 10.00
N LEU A 216 -5.93 9.02 9.11
CA LEU A 216 -6.89 7.93 8.91
C LEU A 216 -7.05 7.05 10.17
N ALA A 217 -5.98 6.84 10.93
CA ALA A 217 -6.03 6.12 12.20
C ALA A 217 -6.86 6.85 13.28
N ARG A 218 -7.09 8.17 13.11
CA ARG A 218 -7.68 9.04 14.14
C ARG A 218 -8.99 9.71 13.73
N ASP A 219 -9.33 9.74 12.44
CA ASP A 219 -10.58 10.31 11.92
C ASP A 219 -11.80 9.45 12.29
N GLU A 220 -12.92 10.10 12.65
CA GLU A 220 -14.13 9.40 13.11
C GLU A 220 -14.72 8.42 12.08
N ARG A 221 -14.45 8.63 10.78
CA ARG A 221 -14.93 7.78 9.68
C ARG A 221 -14.13 6.49 9.54
N THR A 222 -12.89 6.46 10.04
CA THR A 222 -11.93 5.38 9.77
C THR A 222 -11.24 4.82 11.00
N ALA A 223 -11.18 5.53 12.14
CA ALA A 223 -10.45 5.12 13.33
C ALA A 223 -10.85 3.74 13.89
N CYS A 224 -12.16 3.42 13.89
CA CYS A 224 -12.60 2.10 14.33
C CYS A 224 -12.30 1.00 13.32
N ILE A 225 -12.27 1.31 12.03
CA ILE A 225 -11.85 0.36 11.00
C ILE A 225 -10.35 0.09 11.17
N TRP A 226 -9.55 1.16 11.31
CA TRP A 226 -8.11 1.07 11.57
C TRP A 226 -7.81 0.18 12.79
N GLN A 227 -8.44 0.47 13.94
CA GLN A 227 -8.23 -0.32 15.15
C GLN A 227 -8.72 -1.78 15.01
N SER A 228 -9.68 -2.05 14.13
CA SER A 228 -10.24 -3.41 13.97
C SER A 228 -9.28 -4.41 13.33
N PHE A 229 -8.22 -3.95 12.67
CA PHE A 229 -7.19 -4.84 12.11
C PHE A 229 -6.10 -5.21 13.11
N ILE A 230 -5.97 -4.50 14.24
CA ILE A 230 -4.91 -4.75 15.21
C ILE A 230 -5.10 -6.13 15.84
N ASN A 231 -4.09 -6.99 15.67
CA ASN A 231 -4.09 -8.37 16.16
C ASN A 231 -5.17 -9.26 15.51
N GLU A 232 -5.65 -8.89 14.33
CA GLU A 232 -6.62 -9.66 13.53
C GLU A 232 -6.06 -9.96 12.12
N PRO A 233 -4.95 -10.73 12.01
CA PRO A 233 -4.21 -10.89 10.75
C PRO A 233 -5.03 -11.57 9.65
N GLU A 234 -5.87 -12.56 10.00
CA GLU A 234 -6.74 -13.23 9.02
C GLU A 234 -7.80 -12.28 8.46
N PHE A 235 -8.39 -11.45 9.33
CA PHE A 235 -9.39 -10.45 8.93
C PHE A 235 -8.76 -9.36 8.05
N MET A 236 -7.58 -8.88 8.42
CA MET A 236 -6.82 -7.91 7.63
C MET A 236 -6.48 -8.46 6.25
N ALA A 237 -5.87 -9.65 6.17
CA ALA A 237 -5.50 -10.28 4.91
C ALA A 237 -6.72 -10.55 4.01
N ALA A 238 -7.84 -11.03 4.57
CA ALA A 238 -9.07 -11.23 3.81
C ALA A 238 -9.66 -9.91 3.28
N SER A 239 -9.62 -8.85 4.09
CA SER A 239 -10.13 -7.52 3.71
C SER A 239 -9.27 -6.87 2.63
N PHE A 240 -7.94 -6.94 2.78
CA PHE A 240 -6.99 -6.50 1.76
C PHE A 240 -7.22 -7.25 0.44
N LYS A 241 -7.35 -8.58 0.47
CA LYS A 241 -7.64 -9.39 -0.72
C LYS A 241 -8.93 -8.93 -1.42
N SER A 242 -10.00 -8.69 -0.66
CA SER A 242 -11.28 -8.25 -1.22
C SER A 242 -11.17 -6.86 -1.86
N ALA A 243 -10.46 -5.93 -1.23
CA ALA A 243 -10.27 -4.59 -1.78
C ALA A 243 -9.35 -4.59 -3.01
N MET A 244 -8.29 -5.40 -3.00
CA MET A 244 -7.39 -5.61 -4.14
C MET A 244 -8.11 -6.22 -5.35
N ALA A 245 -9.05 -7.15 -5.13
CA ALA A 245 -9.85 -7.73 -6.22
C ALA A 245 -10.67 -6.66 -6.98
N LYS A 246 -11.09 -5.59 -6.28
CA LYS A 246 -11.76 -4.43 -6.87
C LYS A 246 -10.78 -3.45 -7.51
N LEU A 247 -9.68 -3.13 -6.81
CA LEU A 247 -8.62 -2.24 -7.31
C LEU A 247 -8.04 -2.75 -8.63
N ALA A 248 -7.69 -4.03 -8.68
CA ALA A 248 -7.03 -4.63 -9.83
C ALA A 248 -7.85 -4.58 -11.12
N VAL A 249 -9.17 -4.37 -11.05
CA VAL A 249 -10.06 -4.36 -12.22
C VAL A 249 -10.66 -2.99 -12.48
N LEU A 250 -10.14 -1.92 -11.87
CA LEU A 250 -10.55 -0.56 -12.24
C LEU A 250 -10.36 -0.33 -13.74
N GLY A 251 -11.34 0.32 -14.37
CA GLY A 251 -11.42 0.48 -15.83
C GLY A 251 -11.99 -0.72 -16.59
N HIS A 252 -12.21 -1.85 -15.94
CA HIS A 252 -12.55 -3.10 -16.60
C HIS A 252 -13.87 -3.68 -16.08
N ASN A 253 -14.61 -4.35 -16.97
CA ASN A 253 -15.70 -5.23 -16.56
C ASN A 253 -15.10 -6.58 -16.16
N ARG A 254 -15.16 -6.92 -14.86
CA ARG A 254 -14.62 -8.19 -14.35
C ARG A 254 -15.16 -9.43 -15.07
N ASN A 255 -16.39 -9.38 -15.60
CA ASN A 255 -17.01 -10.51 -16.30
C ASN A 255 -16.42 -10.74 -17.70
N SER A 256 -15.61 -9.80 -18.20
CA SER A 256 -14.88 -9.91 -19.46
C SER A 256 -13.44 -10.36 -19.27
N LEU A 257 -12.99 -10.59 -18.04
CA LEU A 257 -11.66 -11.07 -17.71
C LEU A 257 -11.71 -12.54 -17.30
N ILE A 258 -10.67 -13.30 -17.64
CA ILE A 258 -10.55 -14.72 -17.29
C ILE A 258 -9.92 -14.88 -15.92
N ASP A 259 -10.43 -15.80 -15.09
CA ASP A 259 -9.82 -16.10 -13.80
C ASP A 259 -8.55 -16.97 -13.99
N CYS A 260 -7.41 -16.39 -13.63
CA CYS A 260 -6.09 -17.01 -13.64
C CYS A 260 -5.48 -17.03 -12.21
N SER A 261 -6.32 -17.02 -11.18
CA SER A 261 -5.85 -17.00 -9.78
C SER A 261 -5.06 -18.26 -9.38
N ASP A 262 -5.19 -19.34 -10.14
CA ASP A 262 -4.50 -20.61 -9.93
C ASP A 262 -3.00 -20.56 -10.25
N VAL A 263 -2.54 -19.60 -11.08
CA VAL A 263 -1.12 -19.40 -11.39
C VAL A 263 -0.42 -18.40 -10.47
N VAL A 264 -1.14 -17.67 -9.62
CA VAL A 264 -0.55 -16.83 -8.57
C VAL A 264 0.18 -17.75 -7.59
N PRO A 265 1.45 -17.52 -7.20
CA PRO A 265 2.13 -18.41 -6.25
C PRO A 265 1.38 -18.54 -4.92
N VAL A 266 1.53 -19.69 -4.25
CA VAL A 266 0.99 -19.86 -2.89
C VAL A 266 1.79 -18.96 -1.94
N PRO A 267 1.14 -18.05 -1.18
CA PRO A 267 1.85 -17.14 -0.30
C PRO A 267 2.60 -17.85 0.82
N LYS A 268 3.68 -17.23 1.30
CA LYS A 268 4.37 -17.68 2.51
C LYS A 268 3.42 -17.65 3.71
N ALA A 269 3.45 -18.70 4.52
CA ALA A 269 2.62 -18.80 5.71
C ALA A 269 2.92 -17.66 6.70
N ALA A 270 1.90 -17.19 7.41
CA ALA A 270 2.04 -16.18 8.46
C ALA A 270 3.02 -16.61 9.55
N VAL A 271 3.78 -15.63 10.06
CA VAL A 271 4.44 -15.76 11.36
C VAL A 271 3.31 -15.77 12.39
N LYS A 272 3.02 -16.91 13.02
CA LYS A 272 1.85 -17.11 13.91
C LYS A 272 2.04 -16.42 15.27
N THR A 273 2.37 -15.15 15.25
CA THR A 273 2.65 -14.31 16.41
C THR A 273 1.58 -13.22 16.51
N PRO A 274 0.97 -13.03 17.69
CA PRO A 274 0.14 -11.86 17.97
C PRO A 274 0.89 -10.56 17.69
N ALA A 275 0.17 -9.48 17.39
CA ALA A 275 0.76 -8.16 17.34
C ALA A 275 1.36 -7.79 18.71
N THR A 276 2.50 -7.11 18.71
CA THR A 276 3.19 -6.73 19.94
C THR A 276 3.63 -5.28 19.90
N PHE A 277 3.58 -4.61 21.05
CA PHE A 277 4.25 -3.32 21.18
C PHE A 277 5.75 -3.52 20.96
N PRO A 278 6.41 -2.70 20.12
CA PRO A 278 7.86 -2.66 20.04
C PRO A 278 8.50 -2.45 21.41
N ALA A 279 9.75 -2.90 21.61
CA ALA A 279 10.38 -3.00 22.93
C ALA A 279 10.37 -1.69 23.76
N THR A 280 10.44 -0.52 23.10
CA THR A 280 10.43 0.80 23.74
C THR A 280 9.03 1.36 24.02
N LYS A 281 7.97 0.59 23.73
CA LYS A 281 6.59 1.04 23.71
C LYS A 281 5.68 0.16 24.54
N THR A 282 4.61 0.76 25.05
CA THR A 282 3.61 0.10 25.86
C THR A 282 2.22 0.65 25.56
N LYS A 283 1.21 0.08 26.23
CA LYS A 283 -0.15 0.61 26.23
C LYS A 283 -0.24 2.09 26.63
N ALA A 284 0.70 2.61 27.44
CA ALA A 284 0.69 4.01 27.87
C ALA A 284 0.98 4.99 26.72
N ASP A 285 1.54 4.50 25.62
CA ASP A 285 1.91 5.31 24.45
C ASP A 285 0.80 5.40 23.41
N LEU A 286 -0.34 4.74 23.62
CA LEU A 286 -1.45 4.73 22.66
C LEU A 286 -2.22 6.06 22.63
N GLU A 287 -2.52 6.51 21.41
CA GLU A 287 -3.42 7.62 21.08
C GLU A 287 -4.68 7.06 20.41
N LEU A 288 -5.62 6.56 21.22
CA LEU A 288 -6.82 5.88 20.72
C LEU A 288 -7.92 6.86 20.31
N SER A 289 -8.52 6.61 19.14
CA SER A 289 -9.66 7.39 18.63
C SER A 289 -10.95 6.59 18.46
N CYS A 290 -10.89 5.25 18.44
CA CYS A 290 -12.11 4.44 18.35
C CYS A 290 -12.83 4.34 19.70
N LYS A 291 -14.10 4.75 19.73
CA LYS A 291 -14.94 4.75 20.95
C LYS A 291 -15.82 3.51 21.11
N SER A 292 -16.01 2.73 20.05
CA SER A 292 -16.93 1.59 20.03
C SER A 292 -16.25 0.22 20.16
N LEU A 293 -14.93 0.14 19.91
CA LEU A 293 -14.17 -1.10 20.00
C LEU A 293 -13.16 -1.03 21.14
N LYS A 294 -13.09 -2.11 21.91
CA LYS A 294 -12.06 -2.27 22.95
C LYS A 294 -10.73 -2.57 22.27
N PHE A 295 -9.69 -1.81 22.61
CA PHE A 295 -8.33 -2.10 22.16
C PHE A 295 -7.85 -3.47 22.72
N PRO A 296 -7.22 -4.34 21.90
CA PRO A 296 -6.79 -5.67 22.32
C PRO A 296 -5.70 -5.62 23.41
N ASN A 297 -5.60 -6.67 24.22
CA ASN A 297 -4.50 -6.79 25.18
C ASN A 297 -3.28 -7.40 24.46
N LEU A 298 -2.26 -6.58 24.21
CA LEU A 298 -1.04 -6.99 23.53
C LEU A 298 0.13 -7.05 24.50
N ALA A 299 1.09 -7.94 24.21
CA ALA A 299 2.36 -7.98 24.92
C ALA A 299 3.32 -6.92 24.36
N THR A 300 4.35 -6.59 25.14
CA THR A 300 5.51 -5.82 24.67
C THR A 300 6.62 -6.79 24.28
N ALA A 301 7.24 -6.57 23.13
CA ALA A 301 8.40 -7.32 22.65
C ALA A 301 9.56 -7.19 23.63
N ARG A 302 10.39 -8.23 23.73
CA ARG A 302 11.63 -8.18 24.52
C ARG A 302 12.74 -7.62 23.64
N GLU A 303 13.63 -6.85 24.25
CA GLU A 303 14.93 -6.47 23.63
C GLU A 303 15.78 -7.70 23.32
#